data_AF-A0A1G3WZV6-F1
#
_entry.id   AF-A0A1G3WZV6-F1
#
_cell.length_a   1.000
_cell.length_b   1.000
_cell.length_c   1.000
_cell.angle_alpha   90.00
_cell.angle_beta   90.00
_cell.angle_gamma   90.00
#
_symmetry.space_group_name_H-M   'P 1'
#
loop_
_entity.id
_entity.type
_entity.pdbx_description
1 polymer ?
#
loop_
_entity_poly.entity_id
_entity_poly.type
_entity_poly.pdbx_seq_one_letter_code
_entity_poly.pdbx_strand_id
1 'polypeptide(L)'
;WFNLKKYANHLGIQIVGDMPIYVSYDSADVWANPQFFDLDEKALPREVAGVPPDNFSADGQLWGNPLYKWDELERCDFEWWIERVASSIQLFDRVRIDHFIGFQNFYAIPYGDLTAANGQWKKGPGYKLFAFIKRTLGDVNIIAEDLGVITPEVRNMLKETGFPGMKLLQFAFDSREESDYLPHHYEKNVVAYTGTHDNETTETWFKNLPKQDLDYCLEYINHGHGSKVDSLIKVTLACVADTAIIPMQDYLHLGKEARMNIPSTTGNNWKWRMVNNELSDSLLEKIKAYTLLYGRANLKDR
;
A
#
# COMPACT_ATOMS: atom_id res chain seq x y z
N TRP A 1 16.00 -16.65 -1.45
CA TRP A 1 15.25 -15.77 -0.54
C TRP A 1 15.76 -15.86 0.90
N PHE A 2 15.59 -16.99 1.59
CA PHE A 2 15.88 -17.09 3.04
C PHE A 2 17.30 -16.69 3.47
N ASN A 3 18.33 -16.92 2.65
CA ASN A 3 19.69 -16.45 2.93
C ASN A 3 19.76 -14.91 3.02
N LEU A 4 19.05 -14.19 2.15
CA LEU A 4 18.99 -12.72 2.18
C LEU A 4 18.22 -12.22 3.40
N LYS A 5 17.04 -12.81 3.69
CA LYS A 5 16.27 -12.48 4.90
C LYS A 5 17.10 -12.69 6.17
N LYS A 6 17.78 -13.84 6.27
CA LYS A 6 18.66 -14.14 7.41
C LYS A 6 19.77 -13.10 7.54
N TYR A 7 20.40 -12.71 6.43
CA TYR A 7 21.43 -11.67 6.42
C TYR A 7 20.89 -10.30 6.88
N ALA A 8 19.78 -9.84 6.30
CA ALA A 8 19.12 -8.58 6.69
C ALA A 8 18.75 -8.57 8.18
N ASN A 9 18.14 -9.65 8.68
CA ASN A 9 17.73 -9.77 10.08
C ASN A 9 18.93 -9.77 11.05
N HIS A 10 20.09 -10.32 10.67
CA HIS A 10 21.31 -10.22 11.49
C HIS A 10 21.82 -8.77 11.62
N LEU A 11 21.51 -7.92 10.64
CA LEU A 11 21.80 -6.48 10.67
C LEU A 11 20.69 -5.66 11.32
N GLY A 12 19.65 -6.30 11.85
CA GLY A 12 18.48 -5.62 12.43
C GLY A 12 17.56 -4.96 11.40
N ILE A 13 17.66 -5.35 10.12
CA ILE A 13 16.80 -4.87 9.04
C ILE A 13 15.65 -5.86 8.87
N GLN A 14 14.43 -5.37 9.01
CA GLN A 14 13.21 -6.14 8.75
C GLN A 14 12.76 -5.96 7.30
N ILE A 15 12.22 -7.02 6.69
CA ILE A 15 11.67 -6.99 5.34
C ILE A 15 10.15 -6.91 5.39
N VAL A 16 9.60 -5.86 4.79
CA VAL A 16 8.15 -5.72 4.55
C VAL A 16 7.82 -6.36 3.21
N GLY A 17 7.00 -7.41 3.25
CA GLY A 17 6.39 -8.00 2.07
C GLY A 17 5.10 -7.30 1.67
N ASP A 18 4.55 -7.72 0.55
CA ASP A 18 3.33 -7.18 -0.03
C ASP A 18 2.48 -8.32 -0.57
N MET A 19 1.22 -8.37 -0.16
CA MET A 19 0.27 -9.39 -0.53
C MET A 19 -0.98 -8.72 -1.12
N PRO A 20 -1.20 -8.84 -2.45
CA PRO A 20 -2.44 -8.41 -3.08
C PRO A 20 -3.65 -9.05 -2.39
N ILE A 21 -4.76 -8.33 -2.18
CA ILE A 21 -5.96 -8.97 -1.64
C ILE A 21 -6.43 -10.10 -2.56
N TYR A 22 -6.49 -9.86 -3.87
CA TYR A 22 -6.94 -10.83 -4.86
C TYR A 22 -5.78 -11.59 -5.52
N VAL A 23 -6.09 -12.74 -6.11
CA VAL A 23 -5.19 -13.51 -6.97
C VAL A 23 -5.60 -13.35 -8.44
N SER A 24 -4.72 -13.65 -9.40
CA SER A 24 -5.10 -13.65 -10.81
C SER A 24 -6.06 -14.81 -11.12
N TYR A 25 -6.98 -14.62 -12.07
CA TYR A 25 -7.87 -15.69 -12.53
C TYR A 25 -7.06 -16.89 -13.06
N ASP A 26 -6.09 -16.60 -13.94
CA ASP A 26 -5.12 -17.59 -14.43
C ASP A 26 -4.04 -17.79 -13.36
N SER A 27 -4.34 -18.60 -12.34
CA SER A 27 -3.43 -18.97 -11.27
C SER A 27 -3.69 -20.39 -10.77
N ALA A 28 -2.66 -21.00 -10.18
CA ALA A 28 -2.81 -22.27 -9.47
C ALA A 28 -3.75 -22.14 -8.27
N ASP A 29 -3.81 -20.96 -7.63
CA ASP A 29 -4.70 -20.67 -6.51
C ASP A 29 -6.17 -20.89 -6.88
N VAL A 30 -6.60 -20.31 -8.01
CA VAL A 30 -7.97 -20.42 -8.53
C VAL A 30 -8.24 -21.80 -9.11
N TRP A 31 -7.29 -22.36 -9.87
CA TRP A 31 -7.44 -23.68 -10.48
C TRP A 31 -7.59 -24.80 -9.45
N ALA A 32 -6.79 -24.78 -8.38
CA ALA A 32 -6.81 -25.84 -7.36
C ALA A 32 -7.92 -25.64 -6.31
N ASN A 33 -8.44 -24.42 -6.15
CA ASN A 33 -9.43 -24.08 -5.13
C ASN A 33 -10.66 -23.34 -5.68
N PRO A 34 -11.30 -23.80 -6.77
CA PRO A 34 -12.38 -23.08 -7.43
C PRO A 34 -13.60 -22.83 -6.51
N GLN A 35 -13.77 -23.64 -5.46
CA GLN A 35 -14.83 -23.49 -4.47
C GLN A 35 -14.77 -22.17 -3.69
N PHE A 36 -13.59 -21.55 -3.56
CA PHE A 36 -13.42 -20.29 -2.82
C PHE A 36 -13.59 -19.03 -3.67
N PHE A 37 -13.85 -19.18 -4.97
CA PHE A 37 -13.98 -18.07 -5.92
C PHE A 37 -15.36 -18.01 -6.57
N ASP A 38 -15.81 -16.80 -6.94
CA ASP A 38 -17.11 -16.57 -7.57
C ASP A 38 -17.12 -16.92 -9.07
N LEU A 39 -17.12 -18.23 -9.33
CA LEU A 39 -17.09 -18.80 -10.66
C LEU A 39 -18.43 -19.46 -11.04
N ASP A 40 -18.73 -19.46 -12.34
CA ASP A 40 -19.83 -20.19 -12.96
C ASP A 40 -19.49 -21.68 -13.21
N GLU A 41 -20.42 -22.41 -13.81
CA GLU A 41 -20.26 -23.85 -14.10
C GLU A 41 -19.14 -24.16 -15.11
N LYS A 42 -18.69 -23.16 -15.87
CA LYS A 42 -17.58 -23.24 -16.82
C LYS A 42 -16.27 -22.72 -16.23
N ALA A 43 -16.25 -22.48 -14.91
CA ALA A 43 -15.14 -21.88 -14.18
C ALA A 43 -14.80 -20.44 -14.61
N LEU A 44 -15.70 -19.72 -15.27
CA LEU A 44 -15.52 -18.30 -15.57
C LEU A 44 -15.97 -17.43 -14.39
N PRO A 45 -15.30 -16.29 -14.11
CA PRO A 45 -15.79 -15.35 -13.09
C PRO A 45 -17.20 -14.87 -13.41
N ARG A 46 -18.07 -14.78 -12.40
CA ARG A 46 -19.39 -14.13 -12.55
C ARG A 46 -19.27 -12.62 -12.42
N GLU A 47 -18.43 -12.20 -11.48
CA GLU A 47 -18.03 -10.83 -11.23
C GLU A 47 -16.53 -10.78 -11.00
N VAL A 48 -15.95 -9.60 -11.20
CA VAL A 48 -14.52 -9.33 -11.07
C VAL A 48 -14.27 -8.12 -10.19
N ALA A 49 -13.05 -8.07 -9.66
CA ALA A 49 -12.58 -7.00 -8.80
C ALA A 49 -12.29 -5.71 -9.57
N GLY A 50 -12.42 -4.60 -8.85
CA GLY A 50 -12.03 -3.27 -9.25
C GLY A 50 -12.35 -2.25 -8.17
N VAL A 51 -12.35 -0.98 -8.54
CA VAL A 51 -12.83 0.14 -7.72
C VAL A 51 -13.74 1.04 -8.56
N PRO A 52 -14.74 1.69 -7.94
CA PRO A 52 -15.68 2.55 -8.66
C PRO A 52 -14.98 3.77 -9.28
N PRO A 53 -15.66 4.49 -10.18
CA PRO A 53 -15.26 5.83 -10.59
C PRO A 53 -15.02 6.77 -9.40
N ASP A 54 -13.98 7.58 -9.50
CA ASP A 54 -13.63 8.62 -8.53
C ASP A 54 -13.13 9.89 -9.25
N ASN A 55 -12.69 10.88 -8.47
CA ASN A 55 -12.18 12.14 -9.01
C ASN A 55 -10.88 11.98 -9.84
N PHE A 56 -10.22 10.83 -9.76
CA PHE A 56 -8.98 10.52 -10.46
C PHE A 56 -9.18 9.60 -11.68
N SER A 57 -10.23 8.76 -11.66
CA SER A 57 -10.62 7.88 -12.75
C SER A 57 -12.13 7.93 -13.02
N ALA A 58 -12.52 8.54 -14.15
CA ALA A 58 -13.92 8.65 -14.57
C ALA A 58 -14.60 7.29 -14.84
N ASP A 59 -13.82 6.28 -15.22
CA ASP A 59 -14.33 4.92 -15.54
C ASP A 59 -14.08 3.92 -14.39
N GLY A 60 -13.55 4.40 -13.26
CA GLY A 60 -13.05 3.55 -12.17
C GLY A 60 -11.84 2.74 -12.60
N GLN A 61 -11.57 1.63 -11.92
CA GLN A 61 -10.49 0.71 -12.31
C GLN A 61 -11.02 -0.71 -12.36
N LEU A 62 -10.87 -1.35 -13.52
CA LEU A 62 -11.23 -2.75 -13.73
C LEU A 62 -9.96 -3.60 -13.61
N TRP A 63 -9.83 -4.34 -12.50
CA TRP A 63 -8.65 -5.16 -12.26
C TRP A 63 -8.78 -6.57 -12.84
N GLY A 64 -10.01 -7.10 -12.91
CA GLY A 64 -10.30 -8.36 -13.59
C GLY A 64 -10.01 -9.63 -12.76
N ASN A 65 -9.59 -9.48 -11.50
CA ASN A 65 -9.40 -10.63 -10.60
C ASN A 65 -10.75 -11.27 -10.24
N PRO A 66 -10.82 -12.60 -10.06
CA PRO A 66 -12.02 -13.25 -9.54
C PRO A 66 -12.24 -12.83 -8.08
N LEU A 67 -13.51 -12.69 -7.70
CA LEU A 67 -13.91 -12.36 -6.34
C LEU A 67 -13.98 -13.62 -5.46
N TYR A 68 -13.87 -13.43 -4.15
CA TYR A 68 -13.97 -14.51 -3.18
C TYR A 68 -15.43 -14.86 -2.88
N LYS A 69 -15.73 -16.16 -2.74
CA LYS A 69 -16.95 -16.65 -2.07
C LYS A 69 -16.73 -16.61 -0.55
N TRP A 70 -16.84 -15.42 0.03
CA TRP A 70 -16.56 -15.22 1.46
C TRP A 70 -17.39 -16.10 2.39
N ASP A 71 -18.64 -16.43 2.02
CA ASP A 71 -19.48 -17.35 2.79
C ASP A 71 -18.90 -18.78 2.82
N GLU A 72 -18.38 -19.29 1.70
CA GLU A 72 -17.73 -20.61 1.65
C GLU A 72 -16.38 -20.59 2.38
N LEU A 73 -15.61 -19.52 2.25
CA LEU A 73 -14.39 -19.34 3.03
C LEU A 73 -14.69 -19.33 4.53
N GLU A 74 -15.72 -18.60 4.98
CA GLU A 74 -16.14 -18.59 6.39
C GLU A 74 -16.58 -19.99 6.85
N ARG A 75 -17.31 -20.74 6.00
CA ARG A 75 -17.76 -22.10 6.29
C ARG A 75 -16.61 -23.11 6.41
N CYS A 76 -15.49 -22.84 5.74
CA CYS A 76 -14.24 -23.58 5.85
C CYS A 76 -13.24 -22.90 6.81
N ASP A 77 -13.72 -22.13 7.80
CA ASP A 77 -12.90 -21.51 8.85
C ASP A 77 -11.74 -20.64 8.30
N PHE A 78 -11.92 -20.08 7.11
CA PHE A 78 -10.95 -19.29 6.36
C PHE A 78 -9.62 -20.02 6.08
N GLU A 79 -9.62 -21.36 5.99
CA GLU A 79 -8.40 -22.18 5.87
C GLU A 79 -7.43 -21.69 4.78
N TRP A 80 -7.95 -21.38 3.59
CA TRP A 80 -7.15 -20.91 2.47
C TRP A 80 -6.41 -19.59 2.77
N TRP A 81 -7.08 -18.64 3.42
CA TRP A 81 -6.47 -17.38 3.82
C TRP A 81 -5.46 -17.55 4.96
N ILE A 82 -5.73 -18.47 5.89
CA ILE A 82 -4.79 -18.80 6.97
C ILE A 82 -3.50 -19.36 6.38
N GLU A 83 -3.58 -20.31 5.44
CA GLU A 83 -2.40 -20.86 4.77
C GLU A 83 -1.63 -19.80 3.98
N ARG A 84 -2.34 -18.91 3.31
CA ARG A 84 -1.75 -17.79 2.56
C ARG A 84 -0.98 -16.83 3.47
N VAL A 85 -1.56 -16.44 4.61
CA VAL A 85 -0.89 -15.60 5.61
C VAL A 85 0.29 -16.34 6.24
N ALA A 86 0.11 -17.62 6.62
CA ALA A 86 1.14 -18.45 7.20
C ALA A 86 2.37 -18.60 6.29
N SER A 87 2.15 -18.67 4.97
CA SER A 87 3.22 -18.70 3.97
C SER A 87 3.93 -17.34 3.87
N SER A 88 3.18 -16.25 3.82
CA SER A 88 3.73 -14.89 3.70
C SER A 88 4.59 -14.50 4.91
N ILE A 89 4.18 -14.82 6.14
CA ILE A 89 4.95 -14.49 7.35
C ILE A 89 6.24 -15.33 7.51
N GLN A 90 6.42 -16.40 6.74
CA GLN A 90 7.71 -17.09 6.63
C GLN A 90 8.69 -16.31 5.75
N LEU A 91 8.17 -15.65 4.72
CA LEU A 91 8.97 -14.89 3.76
C LEU A 91 9.33 -13.50 4.31
N PHE A 92 8.45 -12.86 5.07
CA PHE A 92 8.60 -11.46 5.47
C PHE A 92 8.46 -11.28 6.98
N ASP A 93 9.06 -10.23 7.53
CA ASP A 93 8.94 -9.91 8.96
C ASP A 93 7.65 -9.11 9.25
N ARG A 94 7.16 -8.39 8.23
CA ARG A 94 5.85 -7.73 8.19
C ARG A 94 5.24 -7.93 6.80
N VAL A 95 3.92 -7.95 6.69
CA VAL A 95 3.21 -8.12 5.41
C VAL A 95 2.23 -6.98 5.23
N ARG A 96 2.40 -6.16 4.19
CA ARG A 96 1.34 -5.27 3.73
C ARG A 96 0.28 -6.11 3.04
N ILE A 97 -0.98 -5.94 3.41
CA ILE A 97 -2.10 -6.47 2.64
C ILE A 97 -2.70 -5.31 1.86
N ASP A 98 -2.58 -5.42 0.54
CA ASP A 98 -3.11 -4.48 -0.44
C ASP A 98 -4.64 -4.45 -0.39
N HIS A 99 -5.24 -3.29 -0.67
CA HIS A 99 -6.66 -3.05 -0.71
C HIS A 99 -7.40 -3.64 0.52
N PHE A 100 -6.87 -3.35 1.71
CA PHE A 100 -7.36 -3.88 2.98
C PHE A 100 -8.82 -3.50 3.24
N ILE A 101 -9.26 -2.36 2.71
CA ILE A 101 -10.67 -1.93 2.80
C ILE A 101 -11.64 -2.97 2.18
N GLY A 102 -11.15 -3.77 1.23
CA GLY A 102 -11.87 -4.85 0.56
C GLY A 102 -12.38 -5.95 1.51
N PHE A 103 -11.74 -6.13 2.67
CA PHE A 103 -12.24 -7.07 3.70
C PHE A 103 -13.51 -6.56 4.37
N GLN A 104 -13.75 -5.25 4.40
CA GLN A 104 -15.00 -4.69 4.92
C GLN A 104 -16.03 -4.55 3.80
N ASN A 105 -15.68 -3.88 2.71
CA ASN A 105 -16.51 -3.75 1.52
C ASN A 105 -15.62 -3.83 0.27
N PHE A 106 -16.01 -4.65 -0.69
CA PHE A 106 -15.33 -4.75 -1.99
C PHE A 106 -16.27 -4.38 -3.11
N TYR A 107 -15.71 -3.91 -4.22
CA TYR A 107 -16.48 -3.51 -5.39
C TYR A 107 -16.48 -4.64 -6.43
N ALA A 108 -17.68 -5.09 -6.79
CA ALA A 108 -17.92 -6.25 -7.64
C ALA A 108 -18.49 -5.80 -8.99
N ILE A 109 -17.78 -6.08 -10.07
CA ILE A 109 -18.14 -5.65 -11.43
C ILE A 109 -18.58 -6.87 -12.23
N PRO A 110 -19.72 -6.85 -12.95
CA PRO A 110 -20.13 -7.96 -13.81
C PRO A 110 -19.03 -8.40 -14.77
N TYR A 111 -18.77 -9.71 -14.86
CA TYR A 111 -17.75 -10.22 -15.77
C TYR A 111 -18.16 -9.96 -17.23
N GLY A 112 -17.23 -9.43 -18.02
CA GLY A 112 -17.43 -9.04 -19.42
C GLY A 112 -17.62 -7.53 -19.63
N ASP A 113 -17.80 -6.76 -18.56
CA ASP A 113 -17.81 -5.29 -18.64
C ASP A 113 -16.44 -4.75 -19.05
N LEU A 114 -16.44 -3.64 -19.80
CA LEU A 114 -15.21 -2.99 -20.28
C LEU A 114 -14.66 -1.96 -19.28
N THR A 115 -15.47 -1.52 -18.31
CA THR A 115 -15.12 -0.53 -17.30
C THR A 115 -15.69 -0.94 -15.94
N ALA A 116 -15.32 -0.21 -14.87
CA ALA A 116 -15.84 -0.46 -13.53
C ALA A 116 -17.17 0.27 -13.24
N ALA A 117 -17.77 0.94 -14.23
CA ALA A 117 -18.91 1.83 -14.01
C ALA A 117 -20.17 1.13 -13.48
N ASN A 118 -20.40 -0.13 -13.85
CA ASN A 118 -21.62 -0.87 -13.48
C ASN A 118 -21.42 -1.81 -12.27
N GLY A 119 -20.34 -1.65 -11.52
CA GLY A 119 -20.10 -2.45 -10.32
C GLY A 119 -20.97 -2.04 -9.13
N GLN A 120 -20.92 -2.86 -8.09
CA GLN A 120 -21.66 -2.64 -6.85
C GLN A 120 -20.80 -2.98 -5.63
N TRP A 121 -20.99 -2.24 -4.54
CA TRP A 121 -20.37 -2.57 -3.27
C TRP A 121 -21.02 -3.82 -2.67
N LYS A 122 -20.18 -4.78 -2.29
CA LYS A 122 -20.54 -5.98 -1.56
C LYS A 122 -19.78 -6.04 -0.25
N LYS A 123 -20.36 -6.71 0.74
CA LYS A 123 -19.79 -6.83 2.08
C LYS A 123 -18.75 -7.95 2.10
N GLY A 124 -17.56 -7.64 2.61
CA GLY A 124 -16.52 -8.63 2.87
C GLY A 124 -16.69 -9.34 4.23
N PRO A 125 -15.73 -10.17 4.66
CA PRO A 125 -15.81 -10.95 5.89
C PRO A 125 -15.67 -10.07 7.16
N GLY A 126 -15.24 -8.82 7.00
CA GLY A 126 -14.91 -7.90 8.08
C GLY A 126 -13.83 -8.45 9.01
N TYR A 127 -13.96 -8.13 10.30
CA TYR A 127 -13.02 -8.58 11.32
C TYR A 127 -12.95 -10.11 11.50
N LYS A 128 -13.97 -10.87 11.07
CA LYS A 128 -14.05 -12.32 11.31
C LYS A 128 -12.81 -13.06 10.80
N LEU A 129 -12.36 -12.75 9.58
CA LEU A 129 -11.15 -13.35 9.00
C LEU A 129 -9.93 -13.13 9.91
N PHE A 130 -9.74 -11.90 10.40
CA PHE A 130 -8.60 -11.54 11.23
C PHE A 130 -8.68 -12.14 12.64
N ALA A 131 -9.88 -12.33 13.18
CA ALA A 131 -10.08 -13.08 14.41
C ALA A 131 -9.62 -14.54 14.25
N PHE A 132 -9.93 -15.17 13.11
CA PHE A 132 -9.46 -16.53 12.79
C PHE A 132 -7.94 -16.59 12.58
N ILE A 133 -7.37 -15.64 11.84
CA ILE A 133 -5.92 -15.53 11.67
C ILE A 133 -5.23 -15.41 13.03
N LYS A 134 -5.71 -14.52 13.91
CA LYS A 134 -5.14 -14.33 15.25
C LYS A 134 -5.27 -15.59 16.11
N ARG A 135 -6.40 -16.29 16.04
CA ARG A 135 -6.64 -17.54 16.77
C ARG A 135 -5.68 -18.65 16.32
N THR A 136 -5.40 -18.75 15.03
CA THR A 136 -4.65 -19.87 14.45
C THR A 136 -3.15 -19.60 14.38
N LEU A 137 -2.74 -18.39 14.02
CA LEU A 137 -1.34 -18.01 13.79
C LEU A 137 -0.74 -17.14 14.90
N GLY A 138 -1.56 -16.68 15.85
CA GLY A 138 -1.15 -15.72 16.88
C GLY A 138 -1.06 -14.29 16.34
N ASP A 139 -0.29 -13.45 17.02
CA ASP A 139 -0.07 -12.07 16.59
C ASP A 139 0.82 -12.05 15.33
N VAL A 140 0.24 -11.57 14.22
CA VAL A 140 0.92 -11.41 12.93
C VAL A 140 1.15 -9.93 12.63
N ASN A 141 2.31 -9.60 12.07
CA ASN A 141 2.67 -8.21 11.77
C ASN A 141 2.15 -7.79 10.39
N ILE A 142 0.85 -7.49 10.33
CA ILE A 142 0.22 -6.99 9.10
C ILE A 142 0.25 -5.46 9.07
N ILE A 143 0.45 -4.88 7.88
CA ILE A 143 0.21 -3.47 7.57
C ILE A 143 -1.03 -3.42 6.67
N ALA A 144 -2.02 -2.62 7.02
CA ALA A 144 -3.22 -2.46 6.22
C ALA A 144 -3.00 -1.34 5.20
N GLU A 145 -3.11 -1.65 3.91
CA GLU A 145 -3.29 -0.63 2.89
C GLU A 145 -4.75 -0.16 2.93
N ASP A 146 -4.99 0.93 3.65
CA ASP A 146 -6.31 1.50 3.95
C ASP A 146 -6.59 2.79 3.16
N LEU A 147 -5.97 2.96 1.98
CA LEU A 147 -6.19 4.13 1.15
C LEU A 147 -7.55 4.05 0.44
N GLY A 148 -8.07 5.20 0.01
CA GLY A 148 -9.37 5.32 -0.64
C GLY A 148 -10.50 5.70 0.31
N VAL A 149 -11.70 5.16 0.07
CA VAL A 149 -12.92 5.53 0.83
C VAL A 149 -12.95 4.81 2.18
N ILE A 150 -12.53 5.51 3.23
CA ILE A 150 -12.48 4.97 4.60
C ILE A 150 -13.81 5.23 5.31
N THR A 151 -14.70 4.23 5.33
CA THR A 151 -15.97 4.29 6.07
C THR A 151 -15.75 4.08 7.58
N PRO A 152 -16.72 4.46 8.45
CA PRO A 152 -16.63 4.17 9.89
C PRO A 152 -16.40 2.69 10.21
N GLU A 153 -16.96 1.79 9.41
CA GLU A 153 -16.78 0.33 9.55
C GLU A 153 -15.35 -0.09 9.25
N VAL A 154 -14.71 0.50 8.22
CA VAL A 154 -13.29 0.27 7.91
C VAL A 154 -12.42 0.76 9.08
N ARG A 155 -12.69 1.96 9.62
CA ARG A 155 -11.96 2.49 10.79
C ARG A 155 -12.12 1.57 12.01
N ASN A 156 -13.32 1.05 12.25
CA ASN A 156 -13.57 0.13 13.35
C ASN A 156 -12.84 -1.21 13.15
N MET A 157 -12.89 -1.78 11.94
CA MET A 157 -12.15 -3.01 11.60
C MET A 157 -10.64 -2.81 11.82
N LEU A 158 -10.06 -1.71 11.34
CA LEU A 158 -8.64 -1.40 11.52
C LEU A 158 -8.26 -1.27 13.01
N LYS A 159 -9.12 -0.63 13.79
CA LYS A 159 -8.94 -0.50 15.24
C LYS A 159 -9.03 -1.85 15.97
N GLU A 160 -9.94 -2.73 15.57
CA GLU A 160 -10.10 -4.07 16.16
C GLU A 160 -8.94 -5.01 15.80
N THR A 161 -8.37 -4.89 14.60
CA THR A 161 -7.16 -5.65 14.24
C THR A 161 -5.91 -5.12 14.93
N GLY A 162 -5.85 -3.81 15.18
CA GLY A 162 -4.67 -3.14 15.70
C GLY A 162 -3.54 -3.00 14.67
N PHE A 163 -3.81 -3.31 13.40
CA PHE A 163 -2.82 -3.17 12.34
C PHE A 163 -2.60 -1.69 11.99
N PRO A 164 -1.35 -1.27 11.75
CA PRO A 164 -1.09 0.06 11.26
C PRO A 164 -1.65 0.26 9.85
N GLY A 165 -2.35 1.38 9.66
CA GLY A 165 -2.73 1.90 8.35
C GLY A 165 -1.57 2.62 7.66
N MET A 166 -1.86 3.23 6.51
CA MET A 166 -0.90 3.94 5.68
C MET A 166 -1.25 5.43 5.56
N LYS A 167 -0.22 6.26 5.47
CA LYS A 167 -0.36 7.70 5.22
C LYS A 167 0.60 8.15 4.12
N LEU A 168 0.07 8.72 3.04
CA LEU A 168 0.84 9.18 1.90
C LEU A 168 0.84 10.70 1.88
N LEU A 169 2.02 11.32 2.02
CA LEU A 169 2.12 12.77 1.99
C LEU A 169 1.71 13.36 0.63
N GLN A 170 1.90 12.63 -0.47
CA GLN A 170 1.42 13.08 -1.79
C GLN A 170 -0.12 13.26 -1.87
N PHE A 171 -0.89 12.71 -0.91
CA PHE A 171 -2.35 12.90 -0.79
C PHE A 171 -2.73 13.97 0.26
N ALA A 172 -1.74 14.58 0.91
CA ALA A 172 -1.98 15.52 2.02
C ALA A 172 -2.34 16.94 1.59
N PHE A 173 -2.01 17.32 0.36
CA PHE A 173 -2.00 18.71 -0.06
C PHE A 173 -3.04 18.97 -1.15
N ASP A 174 -4.29 19.11 -0.70
CA ASP A 174 -5.37 19.73 -1.46
C ASP A 174 -5.77 21.00 -0.71
N SER A 175 -5.66 22.16 -1.36
CA SER A 175 -5.94 23.45 -0.71
C SER A 175 -7.43 23.71 -0.49
N ARG A 176 -8.33 22.87 -1.03
CA ARG A 176 -9.78 23.05 -0.97
C ARG A 176 -10.42 22.40 0.26
N GLU A 177 -9.77 21.39 0.83
CA GLU A 177 -10.29 20.62 1.95
C GLU A 177 -9.19 20.17 2.92
N GLU A 178 -9.56 19.94 4.17
CA GLU A 178 -8.64 19.42 5.17
C GLU A 178 -8.36 17.93 4.90
N SER A 179 -7.09 17.52 4.99
CA SER A 179 -6.67 16.16 4.65
C SER A 179 -6.23 15.36 5.89
N ASP A 180 -6.83 14.18 6.05
CA ASP A 180 -6.39 13.14 7.03
C ASP A 180 -4.97 12.61 6.73
N TYR A 181 -4.38 13.02 5.60
CA TYR A 181 -3.00 12.72 5.22
C TYR A 181 -2.00 13.80 5.64
N LEU A 182 -2.40 14.87 6.33
CA LEU A 182 -1.46 15.84 6.89
C LEU A 182 -0.78 15.28 8.16
N PRO A 183 0.56 15.40 8.30
CA PRO A 183 1.31 14.82 9.43
C PRO A 183 0.83 15.16 10.84
N HIS A 184 0.19 16.32 11.06
CA HIS A 184 -0.34 16.69 12.38
C HIS A 184 -1.62 15.93 12.77
N HIS A 185 -2.25 15.23 11.82
CA HIS A 185 -3.38 14.33 12.05
C HIS A 185 -2.96 12.87 12.29
N TYR A 186 -1.67 12.57 12.21
CA TYR A 186 -1.20 11.19 12.34
C TYR A 186 -1.23 10.71 13.79
N GLU A 187 -1.49 9.42 13.95
CA GLU A 187 -1.20 8.68 15.17
C GLU A 187 0.11 7.91 15.02
N LYS A 188 0.60 7.29 16.11
CA LYS A 188 1.83 6.48 16.06
C LYS A 188 1.68 5.23 15.18
N ASN A 189 0.58 4.50 15.33
CA ASN A 189 0.36 3.22 14.66
C ASN A 189 -0.04 3.37 13.18
N VAL A 190 0.83 4.00 12.38
CA VAL A 190 0.70 4.15 10.94
C VAL A 190 2.07 4.00 10.27
N VAL A 191 2.06 3.73 8.97
CA VAL A 191 3.25 3.75 8.13
C VAL A 191 3.16 4.95 7.19
N ALA A 192 4.04 5.92 7.36
CA ALA A 192 4.10 7.11 6.54
C ALA A 192 4.98 6.92 5.30
N TYR A 193 4.54 7.46 4.16
CA TYR A 193 5.24 7.44 2.89
C TYR A 193 5.26 8.85 2.30
N THR A 194 6.29 9.18 1.52
CA THR A 194 6.18 10.29 0.56
C THR A 194 5.12 9.92 -0.48
N GLY A 195 5.38 8.84 -1.21
CA GLY A 195 4.46 8.14 -2.09
C GLY A 195 4.80 6.65 -2.15
N THR A 196 4.01 5.88 -2.89
CA THR A 196 4.20 4.43 -3.09
C THR A 196 4.71 4.14 -4.50
N HIS A 197 4.72 2.86 -4.89
CA HIS A 197 5.09 2.44 -6.25
C HIS A 197 4.04 2.81 -7.31
N ASP A 198 2.79 3.06 -6.92
CA ASP A 198 1.70 3.50 -7.81
C ASP A 198 1.67 5.00 -8.05
N ASN A 199 2.33 5.76 -7.17
CA ASN A 199 2.38 7.20 -7.26
C ASN A 199 3.45 7.68 -8.25
N GLU A 200 3.34 8.94 -8.65
CA GLU A 200 4.45 9.62 -9.32
C GLU A 200 5.66 9.72 -8.38
N THR A 201 6.86 9.80 -8.95
CA THR A 201 8.01 10.21 -8.14
C THR A 201 7.73 11.60 -7.56
N THR A 202 8.20 11.87 -6.35
CA THR A 202 7.90 13.13 -5.66
C THR A 202 8.35 14.34 -6.48
N GLU A 203 9.47 14.22 -7.22
CA GLU A 203 9.96 15.23 -8.16
C GLU A 203 8.96 15.53 -9.28
N THR A 204 8.29 14.52 -9.82
CA THR A 204 7.27 14.67 -10.88
C THR A 204 5.97 15.19 -10.31
N TRP A 205 5.53 14.65 -9.18
CA TRP A 205 4.33 15.08 -8.46
C TRP A 205 4.38 16.59 -8.19
N PHE A 206 5.48 17.12 -7.66
CA PHE A 206 5.65 18.56 -7.45
C PHE A 206 5.56 19.42 -8.73
N LYS A 207 5.91 18.86 -9.90
CA LYS A 207 5.80 19.57 -11.20
C LYS A 207 4.36 19.61 -11.71
N ASN A 208 3.56 18.62 -11.32
CA ASN A 208 2.18 18.45 -11.76
C ASN A 208 1.16 19.04 -10.78
N LEU A 209 1.56 19.35 -9.54
CA LEU A 209 0.69 20.00 -8.57
C LEU A 209 0.14 21.34 -9.11
N PRO A 210 -1.17 21.59 -8.96
CA PRO A 210 -1.74 22.93 -9.16
C PRO A 210 -1.02 23.98 -8.31
N LYS A 211 -0.94 25.22 -8.80
CA LYS A 211 -0.16 26.28 -8.13
C LYS A 211 -0.59 26.51 -6.67
N GLN A 212 -1.89 26.47 -6.39
CA GLN A 212 -2.44 26.67 -5.04
C GLN A 212 -2.04 25.54 -4.10
N ASP A 213 -2.13 24.28 -4.54
CA ASP A 213 -1.74 23.11 -3.76
C ASP A 213 -0.22 23.04 -3.55
N LEU A 214 0.56 23.45 -4.57
CA LEU A 214 2.00 23.58 -4.47
C LEU A 214 2.39 24.62 -3.41
N ASP A 215 1.78 25.81 -3.44
CA ASP A 215 2.09 26.87 -2.48
C ASP A 215 1.73 26.44 -1.05
N TYR A 216 0.56 25.84 -0.88
CA TYR A 216 0.14 25.28 0.40
C TYR A 216 1.10 24.20 0.90
N CYS A 217 1.51 23.27 0.03
CA CYS A 217 2.48 22.23 0.36
C CYS A 217 3.82 22.82 0.80
N LEU A 218 4.37 23.78 0.04
CA LEU A 218 5.66 24.40 0.34
C LEU A 218 5.63 25.20 1.65
N GLU A 219 4.52 25.88 1.95
CA GLU A 219 4.32 26.54 3.23
C GLU A 219 4.25 25.53 4.38
N TYR A 220 3.43 24.48 4.23
CA TYR A 220 3.25 23.45 5.26
C TYR A 220 4.54 22.70 5.59
N ILE A 221 5.31 22.29 4.56
CA ILE A 221 6.59 21.60 4.76
C ILE A 221 7.73 22.57 5.14
N ASN A 222 7.42 23.86 5.30
CA ASN A 222 8.34 24.94 5.61
C ASN A 222 9.56 24.96 4.67
N HIS A 223 9.30 24.85 3.36
CA HIS A 223 10.34 24.85 2.34
C HIS A 223 10.88 26.26 2.11
N GLY A 224 12.15 26.48 2.45
CA GLY A 224 12.84 27.75 2.18
C GLY A 224 13.76 27.70 0.96
N HIS A 225 14.69 26.74 0.92
CA HIS A 225 15.72 26.62 -0.10
C HIS A 225 16.16 25.16 -0.31
N GLY A 226 16.85 24.90 -1.42
CA GLY A 226 17.34 23.57 -1.77
C GLY A 226 16.26 22.70 -2.41
N SER A 227 16.31 21.38 -2.17
CA SER A 227 15.35 20.44 -2.77
C SER A 227 14.04 20.38 -1.97
N LYS A 228 12.93 20.65 -2.66
CA LYS A 228 11.56 20.42 -2.15
C LYS A 228 11.29 18.94 -1.88
N VAL A 229 11.88 18.03 -2.67
CA VAL A 229 11.81 16.57 -2.44
C VAL A 229 12.46 16.22 -1.11
N ASP A 230 13.66 16.76 -0.84
CA ASP A 230 14.33 16.56 0.44
C ASP A 230 13.50 17.15 1.60
N SER A 231 12.80 18.26 1.39
CA SER A 231 11.91 18.86 2.41
C SER A 231 10.71 17.95 2.71
N LEU A 232 10.12 17.33 1.69
CA LEU A 232 9.03 16.37 1.87
C LEU A 232 9.51 15.10 2.61
N ILE A 233 10.65 14.54 2.20
CA ILE A 233 11.29 13.39 2.89
C ILE A 233 11.51 13.70 4.37
N LYS A 234 12.05 14.89 4.66
CA LYS A 234 12.28 15.35 6.04
C LYS A 234 11.00 15.42 6.86
N VAL A 235 9.90 15.93 6.29
CA VAL A 235 8.59 15.95 6.97
C VAL A 235 8.05 14.54 7.17
N THR A 236 8.17 13.63 6.19
CA THR A 236 7.80 12.22 6.35
C THR A 236 8.61 11.56 7.48
N LEU A 237 9.91 11.84 7.58
CA LEU A 237 10.76 11.33 8.66
C LEU A 237 10.48 12.04 10.00
N ALA A 238 10.04 13.29 10.03
CA ALA A 238 9.75 14.02 11.25
C ALA A 238 8.40 13.65 11.90
N CYS A 239 7.49 13.04 11.15
CA CYS A 239 6.13 12.76 11.63
C CYS A 239 6.10 11.72 12.77
N VAL A 240 4.97 11.63 13.46
CA VAL A 240 4.80 10.76 14.65
C VAL A 240 4.64 9.27 14.31
N ALA A 241 4.53 8.90 13.03
CA ALA A 241 4.37 7.52 12.58
C ALA A 241 5.51 6.61 13.07
N ASP A 242 5.16 5.40 13.52
CA ASP A 242 6.08 4.37 14.00
C ASP A 242 7.01 3.88 12.88
N THR A 243 6.58 3.97 11.62
CA THR A 243 7.39 3.62 10.45
C THR A 243 7.27 4.71 9.39
N ALA A 244 8.40 5.09 8.78
CA ALA A 244 8.45 5.97 7.62
C ALA A 244 9.23 5.26 6.50
N ILE A 245 8.64 5.17 5.31
CA ILE A 245 9.22 4.49 4.15
C ILE A 245 9.31 5.48 3.00
N ILE A 246 10.51 5.59 2.41
CA ILE A 246 10.81 6.52 1.33
C ILE A 246 11.22 5.70 0.10
N PRO A 247 10.54 5.84 -1.06
CA PRO A 247 10.98 5.23 -2.31
C PRO A 247 12.40 5.68 -2.68
N MET A 248 13.22 4.78 -3.22
CA MET A 248 14.60 5.12 -3.59
C MET A 248 14.66 6.21 -4.66
N GLN A 249 13.68 6.26 -5.57
CA GLN A 249 13.55 7.30 -6.58
C GLN A 249 13.48 8.71 -5.98
N ASP A 250 12.87 8.85 -4.80
CA ASP A 250 12.76 10.13 -4.12
C ASP A 250 14.09 10.56 -3.50
N TYR A 251 14.88 9.63 -2.95
CA TYR A 251 16.23 9.98 -2.48
C TYR A 251 17.17 10.37 -3.63
N LEU A 252 16.96 9.78 -4.80
CA LEU A 252 17.72 10.04 -6.03
C LEU A 252 17.22 11.25 -6.82
N HIS A 253 16.12 11.90 -6.39
CA HIS A 253 15.48 13.03 -7.07
C HIS A 253 15.11 12.73 -8.54
N LEU A 254 14.69 11.49 -8.84
CA LEU A 254 14.36 11.06 -10.20
C LEU A 254 12.96 11.52 -10.63
N GLY A 255 12.80 11.81 -11.93
CA GLY A 255 11.55 12.23 -12.54
C GLY A 255 10.67 11.06 -13.01
N LYS A 256 9.78 11.36 -13.96
CA LYS A 256 8.75 10.44 -14.47
C LYS A 256 9.32 9.16 -15.07
N GLU A 257 10.55 9.19 -15.55
CA GLU A 257 11.29 8.06 -16.09
C GLU A 257 11.53 6.94 -15.07
N ALA A 258 11.43 7.28 -13.77
CA ALA A 258 11.63 6.34 -12.67
C ALA A 258 10.32 5.92 -11.97
N ARG A 259 9.15 6.36 -12.47
CA ARG A 259 7.86 5.90 -11.95
C ARG A 259 7.75 4.39 -12.10
N MET A 260 7.40 3.70 -11.00
CA MET A 260 7.38 2.23 -10.98
C MET A 260 6.13 1.68 -11.66
N ASN A 261 4.96 2.19 -11.32
CA ASN A 261 3.69 1.77 -11.89
C ASN A 261 2.79 2.99 -12.19
N ILE A 262 2.06 2.90 -13.30
CA ILE A 262 0.90 3.75 -13.59
C ILE A 262 -0.32 2.83 -13.51
N PRO A 263 -1.18 2.98 -12.49
CA PRO A 263 -2.39 2.17 -12.35
C PRO A 263 -3.24 2.14 -13.62
N SER A 264 -3.93 1.02 -13.85
CA SER A 264 -4.80 0.80 -15.03
C SER A 264 -4.09 0.88 -16.40
N THR A 265 -2.76 0.68 -16.45
CA THR A 265 -2.02 0.60 -17.72
C THR A 265 -1.23 -0.71 -17.84
N THR A 266 -0.92 -1.11 -19.08
CA THR A 266 -0.16 -2.33 -19.36
C THR A 266 1.14 -2.03 -20.13
N GLY A 267 2.11 -2.95 -20.04
CA GLY A 267 3.28 -3.00 -20.93
C GLY A 267 4.52 -2.21 -20.48
N ASN A 268 4.38 -1.10 -19.74
CA ASN A 268 5.53 -0.24 -19.37
C ASN A 268 5.81 -0.07 -17.87
N ASN A 269 5.05 -0.75 -17.01
CA ASN A 269 5.25 -0.73 -15.55
C ASN A 269 6.31 -1.74 -15.11
N TRP A 270 6.81 -1.58 -13.87
CA TRP A 270 7.70 -2.51 -13.17
C TRP A 270 9.10 -2.67 -13.80
N LYS A 271 9.56 -1.66 -14.55
CA LYS A 271 10.83 -1.70 -15.30
C LYS A 271 11.95 -0.86 -14.71
N TRP A 272 11.65 0.08 -13.81
CA TRP A 272 12.69 0.92 -13.23
C TRP A 272 13.69 0.08 -12.43
N ARG A 273 14.97 0.40 -12.58
CA ARG A 273 16.08 -0.24 -11.87
C ARG A 273 17.09 0.84 -11.48
N MET A 274 17.50 0.80 -10.23
CA MET A 274 18.66 1.57 -9.78
C MET A 274 19.92 1.05 -10.48
N VAL A 275 20.77 1.96 -10.95
CA VAL A 275 22.07 1.62 -11.55
C VAL A 275 23.20 1.75 -10.53
N ASN A 276 24.28 0.99 -10.72
CA ASN A 276 25.35 0.85 -9.71
C ASN A 276 25.99 2.18 -9.27
N ASN A 277 26.06 3.16 -10.16
CA ASN A 277 26.67 4.47 -9.89
C ASN A 277 25.74 5.45 -9.15
N GLU A 278 24.46 5.11 -8.98
CA GLU A 278 23.52 5.93 -8.18
C GLU A 278 23.73 5.73 -6.67
N LEU A 279 24.29 4.58 -6.25
CA LEU A 279 24.63 4.31 -4.85
C LEU A 279 25.97 4.96 -4.50
N SER A 280 25.94 6.27 -4.26
CA SER A 280 27.13 7.07 -3.94
C SER A 280 27.28 7.30 -2.43
N ASP A 281 28.51 7.58 -1.98
CA ASP A 281 28.79 7.91 -0.58
C ASP A 281 27.99 9.14 -0.10
N SER A 282 27.77 10.12 -0.99
CA SER A 282 26.97 11.30 -0.67
C SER A 282 25.49 10.98 -0.44
N LEU A 283 24.94 10.01 -1.18
CA LEU A 283 23.59 9.50 -0.96
C LEU A 283 23.49 8.79 0.40
N LEU A 284 24.46 7.91 0.71
CA LEU A 284 24.51 7.19 1.99
C LEU A 284 24.58 8.15 3.18
N GLU A 285 25.47 9.15 3.11
CA GLU A 285 25.58 10.18 4.16
C GLU A 285 24.33 11.03 4.29
N LYS A 286 23.65 11.36 3.17
CA LYS A 286 22.37 12.07 3.20
C LYS A 286 21.30 11.26 3.95
N ILE A 287 21.09 9.99 3.58
CA ILE A 287 20.09 9.11 4.20
C ILE A 287 20.40 8.95 5.69
N LYS A 288 21.67 8.71 6.03
CA LYS A 288 22.13 8.59 7.42
C LYS A 288 21.87 9.88 8.21
N ALA A 289 22.22 11.03 7.67
CA ALA A 289 22.02 12.32 8.32
C ALA A 289 20.52 12.60 8.60
N TYR A 290 19.64 12.33 7.64
CA TYR A 290 18.20 12.51 7.84
C TYR A 290 17.65 11.53 8.89
N THR A 291 18.07 10.27 8.80
CA THR A 291 17.65 9.21 9.74
C THR A 291 18.08 9.53 11.17
N LEU A 292 19.30 10.02 11.38
CA LEU A 292 19.81 10.44 12.70
C LEU A 292 19.08 11.69 13.21
N LEU A 293 18.90 12.70 12.35
CA LEU A 293 18.29 13.98 12.72
C LEU A 293 16.88 13.80 13.31
N TYR A 294 16.06 12.95 12.70
CA TYR A 294 14.69 12.67 13.16
C TYR A 294 14.60 11.47 14.11
N GLY A 295 15.74 10.99 14.60
CA GLY A 295 15.76 9.93 15.60
C GLY A 295 15.24 8.57 15.11
N ARG A 296 15.32 8.29 13.82
CA ARG A 296 14.92 7.00 13.22
C ARG A 296 16.05 6.00 13.06
N ALA A 297 17.27 6.35 13.50
CA ALA A 297 18.39 5.42 13.55
C ALA A 297 18.19 4.39 14.66
N ASN A 298 18.73 3.18 14.47
CA ASN A 298 18.78 2.18 15.52
C ASN A 298 19.54 2.72 16.73
N LEU A 299 19.12 2.35 17.94
CA LEU A 299 19.73 2.83 19.18
C LEU A 299 21.23 2.48 19.33
N LYS A 300 21.75 1.55 18.54
CA LYS A 300 23.20 1.22 18.48
C LYS A 300 24.02 2.21 17.64
N ASP A 301 23.35 3.01 16.81
CA ASP A 301 23.97 3.97 15.88
C ASP A 301 23.91 5.42 16.42
N ARG A 302 23.36 5.64 17.62
CA ARG A 302 23.35 6.91 18.35
C ARG A 302 24.46 6.94 19.39
#